data_AF-A0A8W8K1Q5-F1
#
_entry.id   AF-A0A8W8K1Q5-F1
#
_cell.length_a   1.000
_cell.length_b   1.000
_cell.length_c   1.000
_cell.angle_alpha   90.00
_cell.angle_beta   90.00
_cell.angle_gamma   90.00
#
_symmetry.space_group_name_H-M   'P 1'
#
loop_
_entity.id
_entity.type
_entity.pdbx_description
1 polymer ?
#
loop_
_entity_poly.entity_id
_entity_poly.type
_entity_poly.pdbx_seq_one_letter_code
_entity_poly.pdbx_strand_id
1 'polypeptide(L)'
;MLPRFICLLLLWGSSCFGFKSFQQRIPNGDMVPHSCKPNFLWHGLGHENELGGGARNSFGLDFAAAGLKWTKELCEKDSDGDGRTNGQELGDPNCTWKENSTPETNQGLSHPGVCEPHDSDLCKPKNTWLNCELESFKCDAIKSPEVKNLTIRFPNTSVPNFETNYFCMTFDLPTDGDYHVIAMTPVIDNVNVMHHILLFGCDSDKQGEASGPTACEMGSVQCNTLFGAWTVGSAGQCLYHEAGIRIGQKGIKRVLMQVHWNNPEMRDDYSDSSGMTLHYTPKLRPNSAVMLMVGQWYLEIPPGRERHAESAVCSKEDTHRLLTGPIKIVRALNHMHYLGREESLEIIRNEKRIAYVTNETTYSYDRPKFVTISPPLEIQPGDEIKTTCVFKSKNKKKTTFSGRGTSDEMCLGFMVVFPAENLLSRTCATWRSLSLTKLYRDLNPYGCNITNFFNLSHPDTRPLLEKLENNCKPFSICLEECKEVVKEVRKHPCLSGDVGKYIVHRAAQMFNGDFPRFLSLLQSCDVEMLKDKQVQRLTNNNESSGSVSPRRHLELIVSFLCVTLILLI
;
A
#
# COMPACT_ATOMS: atom_id res chain seq x y z
N MET A 1 -46.39 -50.62 12.21
CA MET A 1 -45.09 -50.19 12.74
C MET A 1 -44.32 -49.56 11.59
N LEU A 2 -44.26 -48.23 11.55
CA LEU A 2 -43.67 -47.43 10.46
C LEU A 2 -42.14 -47.30 10.61
N PRO A 3 -41.35 -47.29 9.52
CA PRO A 3 -39.94 -47.00 9.58
C PRO A 3 -39.72 -45.48 9.69
N ARG A 4 -38.86 -45.06 10.62
CA ARG A 4 -38.49 -43.66 10.85
C ARG A 4 -37.58 -43.17 9.72
N PHE A 5 -38.09 -42.25 8.90
CA PHE A 5 -37.28 -41.37 8.06
C PHE A 5 -36.52 -40.38 8.95
N ILE A 6 -35.19 -40.39 8.86
CA ILE A 6 -34.33 -39.34 9.41
C ILE A 6 -34.28 -38.22 8.38
N CYS A 7 -35.02 -37.13 8.62
CA CYS A 7 -34.87 -35.88 7.89
C CYS A 7 -33.50 -35.26 8.21
N LEU A 8 -32.57 -35.35 7.26
CA LEU A 8 -31.40 -34.47 7.19
C LEU A 8 -31.88 -33.05 6.87
N LEU A 9 -32.08 -32.24 7.90
CA LEU A 9 -32.17 -30.79 7.79
C LEU A 9 -30.80 -30.27 7.34
N LEU A 10 -30.64 -30.07 6.03
CA LEU A 10 -29.61 -29.22 5.46
C LEU A 10 -29.84 -27.79 5.99
N LEU A 11 -29.20 -27.46 7.11
CA LEU A 11 -28.97 -26.09 7.52
C LEU A 11 -28.07 -25.45 6.47
N TRP A 12 -28.68 -24.87 5.43
CA TRP A 12 -28.09 -23.78 4.69
C TRP A 12 -27.95 -22.61 5.66
N GLY A 13 -26.86 -22.63 6.43
CA GLY A 13 -26.36 -21.42 7.05
C GLY A 13 -26.01 -20.48 5.90
N SER A 14 -26.95 -19.61 5.54
CA SER A 14 -26.64 -18.40 4.79
C SER A 14 -25.67 -17.62 5.65
N SER A 15 -24.37 -17.81 5.40
CA SER A 15 -23.34 -16.91 5.87
C SER A 15 -23.78 -15.52 5.42
N CYS A 16 -24.21 -14.69 6.36
CA CYS A 16 -24.58 -13.31 6.11
C CYS A 16 -23.26 -12.59 5.78
N PHE A 17 -22.87 -12.63 4.50
CA PHE A 17 -21.76 -11.85 3.98
C PHE A 17 -22.18 -10.38 4.12
N GLY A 18 -21.64 -9.67 5.11
CA GLY A 18 -21.87 -8.23 5.28
C GLY A 18 -21.49 -7.49 3.99
N PHE A 19 -22.48 -6.89 3.32
CA PHE A 19 -22.40 -6.47 1.93
C PHE A 19 -21.72 -5.10 1.72
N LYS A 20 -20.40 -5.01 1.92
CA LYS A 20 -19.61 -3.88 1.40
C LYS A 20 -19.71 -3.71 -0.13
N SER A 21 -20.13 -4.76 -0.84
CA SER A 21 -20.36 -4.72 -2.29
C SER A 21 -21.49 -3.77 -2.71
N PHE A 22 -22.43 -3.41 -1.84
CA PHE A 22 -23.48 -2.44 -2.18
C PHE A 22 -22.96 -1.00 -2.28
N GLN A 23 -21.90 -0.65 -1.56
CA GLN A 23 -21.28 0.68 -1.67
C GLN A 23 -20.77 0.93 -3.09
N GLN A 24 -20.31 -0.11 -3.79
CA GLN A 24 -19.87 -0.01 -5.19
C GLN A 24 -21.03 0.22 -6.17
N ARG A 25 -22.28 0.07 -5.72
CA ARG A 25 -23.52 0.29 -6.49
C ARG A 25 -24.12 1.67 -6.27
N ILE A 26 -23.46 2.52 -5.49
CA ILE A 26 -23.89 3.86 -5.13
C ILE A 26 -22.74 4.81 -5.49
N PRO A 27 -22.98 5.96 -6.15
CA PRO A 27 -21.92 6.92 -6.43
C PRO A 27 -21.29 7.39 -5.13
N ASN A 28 -19.95 7.45 -5.07
CA ASN A 28 -19.18 7.80 -3.86
C ASN A 28 -19.60 7.06 -2.58
N GLY A 29 -20.22 5.88 -2.67
CA GLY A 29 -20.85 5.21 -1.52
C GLY A 29 -19.89 4.77 -0.41
N ASP A 30 -18.58 4.87 -0.65
CA ASP A 30 -17.51 4.60 0.30
C ASP A 30 -16.75 5.84 0.76
N MET A 31 -17.12 7.04 0.27
CA MET A 31 -16.51 8.34 0.56
C MET A 31 -17.48 9.33 1.24
N VAL A 32 -18.61 8.86 1.76
CA VAL A 32 -19.60 9.70 2.43
C VAL A 32 -19.04 10.22 3.76
N PRO A 33 -18.97 11.55 4.00
CA PRO A 33 -18.48 12.10 5.26
C PRO A 33 -19.45 11.81 6.41
N HIS A 34 -18.91 11.77 7.63
CA HIS A 34 -19.71 11.69 8.84
C HIS A 34 -20.22 13.10 9.19
N SER A 35 -21.54 13.26 9.30
CA SER A 35 -22.22 14.56 9.44
C SER A 35 -21.89 15.39 10.68
N CYS A 36 -21.12 14.85 11.64
CA CYS A 36 -20.79 15.53 12.89
C CYS A 36 -19.45 15.14 13.52
N LYS A 37 -18.70 14.21 12.92
CA LYS A 37 -17.33 13.87 13.32
C LYS A 37 -16.40 14.31 12.19
N PRO A 38 -15.75 15.49 12.29
CA PRO A 38 -14.88 15.99 11.24
C PRO A 38 -13.82 14.96 10.83
N ASN A 39 -13.66 14.73 9.53
CA ASN A 39 -12.78 13.73 8.91
C ASN A 39 -13.16 12.26 9.11
N PHE A 40 -14.26 11.93 9.77
CA PHE A 40 -14.74 10.55 9.77
C PHE A 40 -15.59 10.35 8.51
N LEU A 41 -15.59 9.15 7.96
CA LEU A 41 -16.50 8.75 6.89
C LEU A 41 -17.55 7.78 7.44
N TRP A 42 -18.74 7.80 6.87
CA TRP A 42 -19.82 6.88 7.19
C TRP A 42 -19.74 5.64 6.29
N HIS A 43 -19.20 4.54 6.81
CA HIS A 43 -18.97 3.31 6.03
C HIS A 43 -20.21 2.43 5.91
N GLY A 44 -21.18 2.58 6.80
CA GLY A 44 -22.45 1.90 6.77
C GLY A 44 -23.48 2.68 5.97
N LEU A 45 -23.18 3.11 4.75
CA LEU A 45 -24.12 3.91 3.97
C LEU A 45 -25.46 3.14 3.82
N GLY A 46 -26.54 3.76 4.31
CA GLY A 46 -27.86 3.13 4.44
C GLY A 46 -28.18 2.53 5.83
N HIS A 47 -27.29 2.66 6.81
CA HIS A 47 -27.45 2.17 8.18
C HIS A 47 -27.25 3.26 9.22
N GLU A 48 -27.90 3.10 10.37
CA GLU A 48 -27.69 3.97 11.54
C GLU A 48 -26.32 3.71 12.21
N ASN A 49 -25.76 2.52 12.02
CA ASN A 49 -24.40 2.19 12.44
C ASN A 49 -23.42 2.64 11.35
N GLU A 50 -22.47 3.51 11.70
CA GLU A 50 -21.41 4.02 10.81
C GLU A 50 -20.52 2.91 10.22
N LEU A 51 -20.48 1.70 10.81
CA LEU A 51 -19.75 0.54 10.28
C LEU A 51 -20.63 -0.41 9.43
N GLY A 52 -21.93 -0.12 9.35
CA GLY A 52 -22.92 -0.93 8.64
C GLY A 52 -23.58 -2.01 9.49
N GLY A 53 -24.62 -2.63 8.92
CA GLY A 53 -25.46 -3.61 9.63
C GLY A 53 -26.41 -2.96 10.64
N GLY A 54 -27.30 -3.78 11.23
CA GLY A 54 -28.33 -3.28 12.14
C GLY A 54 -29.45 -2.50 11.41
N ALA A 55 -30.05 -1.54 12.12
CA ALA A 55 -31.13 -0.70 11.60
C ALA A 55 -30.69 0.09 10.36
N ARG A 56 -31.61 0.26 9.41
CA ARG A 56 -31.40 1.08 8.22
C ARG A 56 -31.85 2.51 8.51
N ASN A 57 -31.08 3.49 8.07
CA ASN A 57 -31.52 4.88 8.04
C ASN A 57 -32.47 5.11 6.85
N SER A 58 -32.98 6.33 6.69
CA SER A 58 -33.95 6.67 5.64
C SER A 58 -33.45 6.33 4.23
N PHE A 59 -32.23 6.73 3.90
CA PHE A 59 -31.60 6.38 2.62
C PHE A 59 -31.51 4.87 2.40
N GLY A 60 -31.12 4.11 3.42
CA GLY A 60 -31.01 2.66 3.30
C GLY A 60 -32.34 1.96 3.07
N LEU A 61 -33.42 2.47 3.65
CA LEU A 61 -34.78 2.00 3.39
C LEU A 61 -35.19 2.30 1.94
N ASP A 62 -34.83 3.47 1.43
CA ASP A 62 -35.13 3.88 0.06
C ASP A 62 -34.30 3.13 -0.97
N PHE A 63 -33.02 2.91 -0.70
CA PHE A 63 -32.16 2.06 -1.53
C PHE A 63 -32.66 0.61 -1.56
N ALA A 64 -33.17 0.10 -0.43
CA ALA A 64 -33.82 -1.21 -0.39
C ALA A 64 -35.12 -1.23 -1.21
N ALA A 65 -35.95 -0.20 -1.13
CA ALA A 65 -37.17 -0.05 -1.91
C ALA A 65 -36.90 0.05 -3.43
N ALA A 66 -35.78 0.66 -3.81
CA ALA A 66 -35.28 0.71 -5.20
C ALA A 66 -34.67 -0.63 -5.69
N GLY A 67 -34.78 -1.70 -4.90
CA GLY A 67 -34.25 -3.02 -5.26
C GLY A 67 -32.73 -3.11 -5.17
N LEU A 68 -32.11 -2.31 -4.29
CA LEU A 68 -30.66 -2.25 -4.06
C LEU A 68 -29.87 -1.84 -5.31
N LYS A 69 -30.43 -0.89 -6.06
CA LYS A 69 -29.88 -0.31 -7.28
C LYS A 69 -29.94 1.21 -7.22
N TRP A 70 -28.94 1.86 -7.79
CA TRP A 70 -28.98 3.29 -8.05
C TRP A 70 -29.91 3.58 -9.24
N THR A 71 -31.18 3.87 -8.95
CA THR A 71 -32.16 4.27 -9.96
C THR A 71 -32.29 5.79 -10.02
N LYS A 72 -32.86 6.30 -11.10
CA LYS A 72 -33.11 7.74 -11.24
C LYS A 72 -34.04 8.24 -10.13
N GLU A 73 -35.07 7.48 -9.79
CA GLU A 73 -36.03 7.82 -8.73
C GLU A 73 -35.36 7.89 -7.36
N LEU A 74 -34.42 6.98 -7.06
CA LEU A 74 -33.64 7.05 -5.83
C LEU A 74 -32.71 8.27 -5.85
N CYS A 75 -32.02 8.52 -6.96
CA CYS A 75 -31.10 9.64 -7.08
C CYS A 75 -31.79 11.01 -6.90
N GLU A 76 -33.01 11.18 -7.44
CA GLU A 76 -33.78 12.42 -7.32
C GLU A 76 -34.50 12.57 -5.98
N LYS A 77 -34.50 11.52 -5.14
CA LYS A 77 -35.16 11.55 -3.83
C LYS A 77 -34.29 12.28 -2.80
N ASP A 78 -34.95 13.02 -1.92
CA ASP A 78 -34.39 13.56 -0.68
C ASP A 78 -34.81 12.63 0.46
N SER A 79 -33.91 11.73 0.89
CA SER A 79 -34.31 10.62 1.79
C SER A 79 -34.39 11.06 3.25
N ASP A 80 -33.52 11.96 3.70
CA ASP A 80 -33.51 12.47 5.07
C ASP A 80 -34.26 13.81 5.23
N GLY A 81 -34.66 14.43 4.12
CA GLY A 81 -35.54 15.59 4.08
C GLY A 81 -34.82 16.87 4.51
N ASP A 82 -33.55 17.03 4.13
CA ASP A 82 -32.74 18.22 4.40
C ASP A 82 -32.76 19.25 3.25
N GLY A 83 -33.44 18.91 2.15
CA GLY A 83 -33.60 19.76 0.97
C GLY A 83 -32.62 19.45 -0.16
N ARG A 84 -31.73 18.46 -0.01
CA ARG A 84 -30.83 17.97 -1.06
C ARG A 84 -31.30 16.61 -1.57
N THR A 85 -31.09 16.34 -2.85
CA THR A 85 -31.34 15.00 -3.38
C THR A 85 -30.15 14.09 -3.13
N ASN A 86 -30.39 12.78 -2.97
CA ASN A 86 -29.34 11.77 -2.82
C ASN A 86 -28.25 11.92 -3.89
N GLY A 87 -28.62 12.27 -5.13
CA GLY A 87 -27.68 12.57 -6.22
C GLY A 87 -26.78 13.77 -5.95
N GLN A 88 -27.32 14.88 -5.45
CA GLN A 88 -26.53 16.06 -5.08
C GLN A 88 -25.56 15.78 -3.93
N GLU A 89 -25.91 14.86 -3.04
CA GLU A 89 -25.11 14.53 -1.86
C GLU A 89 -24.05 13.47 -2.15
N LEU A 90 -24.33 12.55 -3.07
CA LEU A 90 -23.44 11.45 -3.44
C LEU A 90 -22.66 11.71 -4.73
N GLY A 91 -22.72 12.92 -5.30
CA GLY A 91 -21.90 13.32 -6.44
C GLY A 91 -22.41 12.86 -7.82
N ASP A 92 -23.72 12.65 -7.94
CA ASP A 92 -24.47 12.41 -9.18
C ASP A 92 -25.68 13.38 -9.29
N PRO A 93 -25.47 14.71 -9.30
CA PRO A 93 -26.56 15.69 -9.25
C PRO A 93 -27.50 15.61 -10.46
N ASN A 94 -27.03 15.10 -11.60
CA ASN A 94 -27.81 14.93 -12.82
C ASN A 94 -28.42 13.52 -12.98
N CYS A 95 -28.22 12.63 -12.01
CA CYS A 95 -28.75 11.25 -12.03
C CYS A 95 -28.37 10.46 -13.28
N THR A 96 -27.11 10.60 -13.72
CA THR A 96 -26.58 9.95 -14.92
C THR A 96 -25.55 8.88 -14.62
N TRP A 97 -25.11 8.77 -13.35
CA TRP A 97 -24.12 7.79 -12.94
C TRP A 97 -24.60 6.36 -13.15
N LYS A 98 -23.64 5.49 -13.51
CA LYS A 98 -23.86 4.05 -13.68
C LYS A 98 -22.88 3.28 -12.81
N GLU A 99 -23.31 2.10 -12.36
CA GLU A 99 -22.46 1.20 -11.58
C GLU A 99 -21.08 1.00 -12.25
N ASN A 100 -20.01 1.19 -11.47
CA ASN A 100 -18.60 1.17 -11.91
C ASN A 100 -18.12 2.33 -12.82
N SER A 101 -18.91 3.40 -12.99
CA SER A 101 -18.43 4.66 -13.60
C SER A 101 -17.90 5.64 -12.56
N THR A 102 -17.20 6.68 -12.99
CA THR A 102 -16.74 7.75 -12.09
C THR A 102 -17.91 8.70 -11.81
N PRO A 103 -18.22 9.03 -10.54
CA PRO A 103 -19.17 10.09 -10.18
C PRO A 103 -18.80 11.43 -10.82
N GLU A 104 -19.81 12.29 -11.04
CA GLU A 104 -19.63 13.60 -11.68
C GLU A 104 -18.74 14.52 -10.84
N THR A 105 -18.88 14.42 -9.52
CA THR A 105 -18.06 15.13 -8.55
C THR A 105 -17.81 14.28 -7.31
N ASN A 106 -16.72 14.55 -6.62
CA ASN A 106 -16.43 14.07 -5.27
C ASN A 106 -16.37 15.22 -4.25
N GLN A 107 -16.78 16.42 -4.66
CA GLN A 107 -16.78 17.63 -3.83
C GLN A 107 -18.17 17.91 -3.28
N GLY A 108 -18.23 18.45 -2.07
CA GLY A 108 -19.49 18.86 -1.43
C GLY A 108 -20.43 17.70 -1.09
N LEU A 109 -19.86 16.52 -0.83
CA LEU A 109 -20.61 15.33 -0.41
C LEU A 109 -21.20 15.55 0.98
N SER A 110 -22.39 14.99 1.21
CA SER A 110 -23.08 14.93 2.50
C SER A 110 -23.72 13.54 2.65
N HIS A 111 -24.29 13.26 3.83
CA HIS A 111 -24.81 11.94 4.12
C HIS A 111 -26.32 11.84 3.83
N PRO A 112 -26.76 11.10 2.81
CA PRO A 112 -28.16 11.13 2.31
C PRO A 112 -29.23 10.51 3.21
N GLY A 113 -28.80 9.95 4.35
CA GLY A 113 -29.67 9.39 5.38
C GLY A 113 -29.53 10.07 6.73
N VAL A 114 -28.86 11.23 6.81
CA VAL A 114 -28.67 12.03 8.02
C VAL A 114 -28.97 13.47 7.63
N CYS A 115 -30.04 14.03 8.17
CA CYS A 115 -30.44 15.39 7.81
C CYS A 115 -29.33 16.40 8.20
N GLU A 116 -28.87 17.23 7.27
CA GLU A 116 -27.81 18.23 7.51
C GLU A 116 -28.29 19.68 7.28
N PRO A 117 -27.86 20.68 8.07
CA PRO A 117 -26.97 20.59 9.23
C PRO A 117 -27.61 19.84 10.40
N HIS A 118 -26.87 18.87 10.95
CA HIS A 118 -27.39 17.90 11.91
C HIS A 118 -27.91 18.52 13.22
N ASP A 119 -27.44 19.71 13.56
CA ASP A 119 -27.77 20.48 14.76
C ASP A 119 -28.86 21.53 14.53
N SER A 120 -29.40 21.65 13.31
CA SER A 120 -30.52 22.54 13.01
C SER A 120 -31.81 22.08 13.68
N ASP A 121 -32.75 23.01 13.91
CA ASP A 121 -34.05 22.68 14.51
C ASP A 121 -34.87 21.71 13.63
N LEU A 122 -34.63 21.72 12.32
CA LEU A 122 -35.22 20.77 11.38
C LEU A 122 -34.66 19.35 11.56
N CYS A 123 -33.35 19.21 11.72
CA CYS A 123 -32.65 17.93 11.66
C CYS A 123 -32.46 17.25 13.02
N LYS A 124 -32.36 18.02 14.11
CA LYS A 124 -32.29 17.49 15.49
C LYS A 124 -33.31 16.39 15.79
N PRO A 125 -34.63 16.53 15.50
CA PRO A 125 -35.59 15.48 15.78
C PRO A 125 -35.49 14.26 14.85
N LYS A 126 -34.85 14.39 13.68
CA LYS A 126 -34.65 13.30 12.71
C LYS A 126 -33.39 12.47 12.99
N ASN A 127 -32.41 13.07 13.66
CA ASN A 127 -31.09 12.50 13.92
C ASN A 127 -30.91 11.99 15.36
N THR A 128 -31.99 11.59 16.05
CA THR A 128 -31.91 11.16 17.47
C THR A 128 -31.05 9.92 17.71
N TRP A 129 -30.76 9.17 16.65
CA TRP A 129 -29.91 7.97 16.65
C TRP A 129 -28.44 8.27 16.29
N LEU A 130 -28.14 9.47 15.79
CA LEU A 130 -26.82 9.88 15.36
C LEU A 130 -25.89 10.03 16.57
N ASN A 131 -24.81 9.25 16.61
CA ASN A 131 -23.79 9.36 17.66
C ASN A 131 -22.63 10.25 17.19
N CYS A 132 -22.52 11.44 17.78
CA CYS A 132 -21.43 12.38 17.50
C CYS A 132 -20.26 12.31 18.49
N GLU A 133 -20.28 11.38 19.45
CA GLU A 133 -19.16 11.20 20.37
C GLU A 133 -17.96 10.58 19.63
N LEU A 134 -16.81 11.28 19.67
CA LEU A 134 -15.53 10.70 19.26
C LEU A 134 -15.18 9.58 20.24
N GLU A 135 -14.78 8.40 19.75
CA GLU A 135 -14.32 7.31 20.62
C GLU A 135 -13.27 7.83 21.59
N SER A 136 -13.57 7.80 22.90
CA SER A 136 -12.61 8.22 23.92
C SER A 136 -11.38 7.32 23.84
N PHE A 137 -10.18 7.91 23.78
CA PHE A 137 -8.94 7.14 23.84
C PHE A 137 -8.86 6.33 25.15
N LYS A 138 -8.92 4.99 25.05
CA LYS A 138 -8.85 4.08 26.20
C LYS A 138 -7.43 3.59 26.42
N CYS A 139 -6.78 4.09 27.47
CA CYS A 139 -5.48 3.59 27.91
C CYS A 139 -5.27 3.83 29.41
N ASP A 140 -5.66 2.89 30.26
CA ASP A 140 -5.54 3.06 31.72
C ASP A 140 -4.09 3.26 32.18
N ALA A 141 -3.13 2.75 31.42
CA ALA A 141 -1.70 2.90 31.71
C ALA A 141 -1.24 4.36 31.77
N ILE A 142 -1.92 5.31 31.10
CA ILE A 142 -1.54 6.73 31.14
C ILE A 142 -1.97 7.43 32.43
N LYS A 143 -2.84 6.80 33.24
CA LYS A 143 -3.34 7.38 34.49
C LYS A 143 -2.36 7.20 35.66
N SER A 144 -1.31 6.41 35.48
CA SER A 144 -0.30 6.18 36.53
C SER A 144 0.50 7.46 36.81
N PRO A 145 0.79 7.79 38.08
CA PRO A 145 1.38 9.08 38.47
C PRO A 145 2.80 9.31 37.93
N GLU A 146 3.53 8.25 37.59
CA GLU A 146 4.88 8.33 37.00
C GLU A 146 4.87 8.66 35.50
N VAL A 147 3.71 8.68 34.85
CA VAL A 147 3.59 8.96 33.42
C VAL A 147 3.78 10.45 33.17
N LYS A 148 4.69 10.75 32.25
CA LYS A 148 4.99 12.08 31.73
C LYS A 148 4.42 12.21 30.32
N ASN A 149 4.10 13.44 29.93
CA ASN A 149 3.59 13.77 28.61
C ASN A 149 4.59 14.69 27.89
N LEU A 150 4.86 14.40 26.63
CA LEU A 150 5.62 15.28 25.73
C LEU A 150 4.79 15.51 24.48
N THR A 151 4.37 16.75 24.26
CA THR A 151 3.64 17.15 23.06
C THR A 151 4.61 17.76 22.07
N ILE A 152 4.75 17.13 20.90
CA ILE A 152 5.56 17.60 19.77
C ILE A 152 4.61 18.06 18.65
N ARG A 153 4.81 19.28 18.14
CA ARG A 153 3.89 19.93 17.19
C ARG A 153 4.67 20.72 16.16
N PHE A 154 4.15 20.78 14.95
CA PHE A 154 4.65 21.76 13.99
C PHE A 154 4.32 23.18 14.49
N PRO A 155 5.17 24.18 14.22
CA PRO A 155 4.75 25.57 14.29
C PRO A 155 3.63 25.82 13.27
N ASN A 156 2.90 26.92 13.42
CA ASN A 156 1.87 27.27 12.46
C ASN A 156 2.44 27.38 11.03
N THR A 157 2.00 26.47 10.17
CA THR A 157 2.54 26.26 8.83
C THR A 157 1.43 26.37 7.80
N SER A 158 1.67 27.16 6.76
CA SER A 158 0.76 27.23 5.61
C SER A 158 0.76 25.88 4.89
N VAL A 159 -0.42 25.32 4.65
CA VAL A 159 -0.57 24.10 3.85
C VAL A 159 -0.52 24.49 2.37
N PRO A 160 0.38 23.90 1.56
CA PRO A 160 0.41 24.24 0.13
C PRO A 160 -0.88 23.84 -0.59
N ASN A 161 -1.19 24.56 -1.66
CA ASN A 161 -2.39 24.38 -2.48
C ASN A 161 -2.29 23.24 -3.52
N PHE A 162 -1.60 22.16 -3.16
CA PHE A 162 -1.56 20.91 -3.93
C PHE A 162 -2.33 19.84 -3.18
N GLU A 163 -2.86 18.84 -3.90
CA GLU A 163 -3.71 17.79 -3.32
C GLU A 163 -3.02 17.03 -2.17
N THR A 164 -1.74 16.68 -2.31
CA THR A 164 -1.02 15.82 -1.35
C THR A 164 0.29 16.49 -0.94
N ASN A 165 0.47 16.71 0.36
CA ASN A 165 1.64 17.42 0.90
C ASN A 165 2.28 16.64 2.05
N TYR A 166 3.58 16.39 1.96
CA TYR A 166 4.36 15.74 3.01
C TYR A 166 5.41 16.70 3.56
N PHE A 167 5.30 17.00 4.85
CA PHE A 167 6.22 17.89 5.54
C PHE A 167 6.82 17.20 6.74
N CYS A 168 8.10 17.48 7.00
CA CYS A 168 8.81 16.92 8.12
C CYS A 168 9.46 18.00 8.98
N MET A 169 9.57 17.70 10.27
CA MET A 169 10.35 18.47 11.23
C MET A 169 10.91 17.52 12.28
N THR A 170 12.11 17.80 12.77
CA THR A 170 12.73 16.99 13.83
C THR A 170 12.42 17.54 15.22
N PHE A 171 12.30 16.63 16.18
CA PHE A 171 12.06 16.93 17.59
C PHE A 171 13.00 16.12 18.47
N ASP A 172 13.59 16.77 19.46
CA ASP A 172 14.39 16.10 20.48
C ASP A 172 13.47 15.47 21.53
N LEU A 173 13.84 14.27 21.98
CA LEU A 173 13.16 13.52 23.04
C LEU A 173 13.96 13.64 24.36
N PRO A 174 13.35 13.34 25.52
CA PRO A 174 14.04 13.42 26.80
C PRO A 174 15.23 12.46 26.85
N THR A 175 16.39 12.98 27.28
CA THR A 175 17.66 12.24 27.38
C THR A 175 18.24 12.22 28.81
N ASP A 176 17.48 12.74 29.77
CA ASP A 176 17.79 12.76 31.20
C ASP A 176 17.66 11.36 31.87
N GLY A 177 17.16 10.37 31.14
CA GLY A 177 17.06 8.98 31.56
C GLY A 177 16.68 8.05 30.42
N ASP A 178 16.33 6.81 30.76
CA ASP A 178 15.68 5.87 29.85
C ASP A 178 14.19 5.79 30.18
N TYR A 179 13.34 5.81 29.15
CA TYR A 179 11.90 5.77 29.32
C TYR A 179 11.25 4.84 28.29
N HIS A 180 10.04 4.36 28.61
CA HIS A 180 9.16 3.73 27.63
C HIS A 180 8.02 4.66 27.27
N VAL A 181 7.85 4.95 25.98
CA VAL A 181 6.57 5.42 25.45
C VAL A 181 5.59 4.25 25.55
N ILE A 182 4.43 4.52 26.15
CA ILE A 182 3.38 3.53 26.44
C ILE A 182 2.05 3.88 25.78
N ALA A 183 1.89 5.12 25.34
CA ALA A 183 0.79 5.54 24.52
C ALA A 183 1.16 6.78 23.68
N MET A 184 0.40 7.00 22.62
CA MET A 184 0.50 8.18 21.78
C MET A 184 -0.91 8.66 21.42
N THR A 185 -1.15 9.97 21.51
CA THR A 185 -2.42 10.59 21.14
C THR A 185 -2.19 11.71 20.13
N PRO A 186 -3.10 11.92 19.17
CA PRO A 186 -2.98 13.02 18.22
C PRO A 186 -3.27 14.37 18.89
N VAL A 187 -2.73 15.43 18.30
CA VAL A 187 -3.15 16.81 18.58
C VAL A 187 -3.44 17.47 17.25
N ILE A 188 -4.72 17.60 16.89
CA ILE A 188 -5.14 18.04 15.55
C ILE A 188 -5.72 19.45 15.63
N ASP A 189 -5.14 20.39 14.89
CA ASP A 189 -5.63 21.77 14.78
C ASP A 189 -6.47 21.97 13.52
N ASN A 190 -5.99 21.49 12.37
CA ASN A 190 -6.74 21.58 11.12
C ASN A 190 -7.23 20.21 10.69
N VAL A 191 -8.45 19.90 11.08
CA VAL A 191 -9.13 18.67 10.67
C VAL A 191 -9.25 18.61 9.14
N ASN A 192 -9.63 19.69 8.45
CA ASN A 192 -9.98 19.66 7.02
C ASN A 192 -8.88 19.15 6.08
N VAL A 193 -7.61 19.21 6.50
CA VAL A 193 -6.48 18.76 5.68
C VAL A 193 -5.72 17.58 6.28
N MET A 194 -5.95 17.24 7.56
CA MET A 194 -5.06 16.32 8.25
C MET A 194 -5.38 14.85 7.95
N HIS A 195 -4.46 14.13 7.30
CA HIS A 195 -4.64 12.73 6.90
C HIS A 195 -3.90 11.74 7.82
N HIS A 196 -2.59 11.93 8.03
CA HIS A 196 -1.84 11.10 8.98
C HIS A 196 -0.56 11.79 9.49
N ILE A 197 -0.06 11.30 10.64
CA ILE A 197 1.21 11.71 11.24
C ILE A 197 2.06 10.47 11.48
N LEU A 198 3.30 10.48 11.01
CA LEU A 198 4.27 9.39 11.23
C LEU A 198 5.46 9.90 12.05
N LEU A 199 5.96 9.06 12.95
CA LEU A 199 7.11 9.34 13.80
C LEU A 199 8.24 8.35 13.50
N PHE A 200 9.34 8.88 12.94
CA PHE A 200 10.54 8.11 12.63
C PHE A 200 11.66 8.40 13.62
N GLY A 201 12.11 7.40 14.37
CA GLY A 201 13.25 7.49 15.26
C GLY A 201 14.56 7.57 14.47
N CYS A 202 15.46 8.41 14.95
CA CYS A 202 16.76 8.64 14.31
C CYS A 202 17.87 7.80 14.96
N ASP A 203 18.75 7.22 14.13
CA ASP A 203 19.87 6.37 14.57
C ASP A 203 21.13 7.18 14.91
N SER A 204 21.21 8.47 14.53
CA SER A 204 22.39 9.31 14.73
C SER A 204 22.13 10.53 15.62
N ASP A 205 23.08 10.82 16.51
CA ASP A 205 23.09 12.05 17.33
C ASP A 205 23.49 13.30 16.52
N LYS A 206 23.85 13.14 15.23
CA LYS A 206 24.28 14.26 14.38
C LYS A 206 23.11 15.21 14.17
N GLN A 207 23.32 16.49 14.47
CA GLN A 207 22.39 17.55 14.10
C GLN A 207 22.41 17.72 12.60
N GLY A 208 21.25 17.61 11.98
CA GLY A 208 21.09 17.84 10.56
C GLY A 208 19.93 17.06 10.01
N GLU A 209 18.71 17.53 10.27
CA GLU A 209 17.58 17.46 9.34
C GLU A 209 16.40 18.31 9.86
N ALA A 210 15.82 19.12 8.97
CA ALA A 210 14.62 19.95 9.12
C ALA A 210 14.39 20.60 10.51
N SER A 211 15.10 21.70 10.82
CA SER A 211 14.87 22.52 12.02
C SER A 211 13.51 23.23 12.04
N GLY A 212 12.80 23.19 10.92
CA GLY A 212 11.42 23.63 10.77
C GLY A 212 10.72 22.82 9.67
N PRO A 213 9.40 22.98 9.53
CA PRO A 213 8.60 22.24 8.56
C PRO A 213 9.17 22.41 7.16
N THR A 214 9.63 21.30 6.59
CA THR A 214 10.23 21.26 5.26
C THR A 214 9.54 20.18 4.46
N ALA A 215 9.30 20.44 3.16
CA ALA A 215 8.84 19.39 2.26
C ALA A 215 9.80 18.20 2.34
N CYS A 216 9.25 17.01 2.59
CA CYS A 216 10.03 15.82 2.80
C CYS A 216 9.36 14.63 2.15
N GLU A 217 10.12 13.54 2.10
CA GLU A 217 9.59 12.24 1.76
C GLU A 217 9.39 11.40 3.04
N MET A 218 8.90 10.17 2.89
CA MET A 218 8.75 9.23 4.01
C MET A 218 10.10 8.96 4.71
N GLY A 219 10.22 9.44 5.95
CA GLY A 219 11.42 9.28 6.75
C GLY A 219 12.65 9.99 6.16
N SER A 220 13.82 9.58 6.62
CA SER A 220 15.11 9.97 6.03
C SER A 220 16.14 8.85 6.19
N VAL A 221 17.32 9.00 5.59
CA VAL A 221 18.44 8.05 5.78
C VAL A 221 18.83 7.96 7.26
N GLN A 222 18.73 9.07 8.00
CA GLN A 222 19.10 9.15 9.41
C GLN A 222 17.95 8.76 10.34
N CYS A 223 16.71 8.95 9.89
CA CYS A 223 15.47 8.72 10.64
C CYS A 223 14.54 7.82 9.82
N ASN A 224 14.79 6.52 9.88
CA ASN A 224 14.06 5.51 9.11
C ASN A 224 13.22 4.57 9.98
N THR A 225 13.29 4.73 11.31
CA THR A 225 12.65 3.79 12.24
C THR A 225 11.25 4.26 12.58
N LEU A 226 10.27 3.78 11.84
CA LEU A 226 8.88 4.07 12.17
C LEU A 226 8.56 3.48 13.55
N PHE A 227 8.18 4.32 14.51
CA PHE A 227 7.83 3.87 15.85
C PHE A 227 6.50 4.44 16.35
N GLY A 228 5.99 5.50 15.73
CA GLY A 228 4.66 6.02 15.98
C GLY A 228 3.94 6.31 14.67
N ALA A 229 2.63 6.08 14.66
CA ALA A 229 1.79 6.43 13.54
C ALA A 229 0.39 6.78 14.08
N TRP A 230 -0.15 7.88 13.59
CA TRP A 230 -1.54 8.27 13.74
C TRP A 230 -2.14 8.48 12.37
N THR A 231 -3.42 8.20 12.25
CA THR A 231 -4.20 8.41 11.04
C THR A 231 -5.59 8.86 11.41
N VAL A 232 -6.26 9.55 10.48
CA VAL A 232 -7.67 9.91 10.57
C VAL A 232 -8.51 8.75 11.09
N GLY A 233 -9.44 9.07 12.00
CA GLY A 233 -10.33 8.09 12.63
C GLY A 233 -9.76 7.43 13.89
N SER A 234 -8.47 7.59 14.21
CA SER A 234 -7.87 7.01 15.42
C SER A 234 -7.91 7.96 16.62
N ALA A 235 -8.39 7.49 17.77
CA ALA A 235 -8.26 8.22 19.04
C ALA A 235 -6.82 8.22 19.61
N GLY A 236 -5.91 7.44 19.01
CA GLY A 236 -4.55 7.25 19.47
C GLY A 236 -4.16 5.76 19.60
N GLN A 237 -2.97 5.52 20.12
CA GLN A 237 -2.39 4.20 20.30
C GLN A 237 -2.03 3.96 21.77
N CYS A 238 -2.67 2.99 22.40
CA CYS A 238 -2.21 2.41 23.67
C CYS A 238 -1.32 1.20 23.35
N LEU A 239 -0.08 1.18 23.84
CA LEU A 239 0.85 0.07 23.59
C LEU A 239 0.56 -1.09 24.54
N TYR A 240 0.84 -2.31 24.09
CA TYR A 240 0.63 -3.55 24.84
C TYR A 240 1.33 -3.52 26.20
N HIS A 241 0.64 -3.91 27.27
CA HIS A 241 1.07 -3.69 28.66
C HIS A 241 2.47 -4.26 29.02
N GLU A 242 2.97 -5.28 28.32
CA GLU A 242 4.31 -5.85 28.52
C GLU A 242 5.42 -5.21 27.67
N ALA A 243 5.07 -4.30 26.76
CA ALA A 243 6.03 -3.71 25.82
C ALA A 243 5.86 -2.19 25.68
N GLY A 244 6.96 -1.46 25.62
CA GLY A 244 6.96 -0.02 25.38
C GLY A 244 8.07 0.36 24.42
N ILE A 245 7.98 1.53 23.77
CA ILE A 245 9.02 1.96 22.83
C ILE A 245 10.08 2.71 23.61
N ARG A 246 11.33 2.24 23.54
CA ARG A 246 12.43 2.80 24.32
C ARG A 246 12.91 4.13 23.76
N ILE A 247 12.85 5.19 24.57
CA ILE A 247 13.39 6.51 24.30
C ILE A 247 14.42 6.89 25.36
N GLY A 248 15.28 7.86 25.06
CA GLY A 248 16.30 8.38 25.98
C GLY A 248 17.69 7.81 25.74
N GLN A 249 18.50 7.70 26.79
CA GLN A 249 19.95 7.47 26.67
C GLN A 249 20.32 6.22 25.85
N LYS A 250 19.58 5.13 26.02
CA LYS A 250 19.77 3.85 25.31
C LYS A 250 18.65 3.57 24.30
N GLY A 251 17.85 4.58 23.98
CA GLY A 251 16.72 4.49 23.07
C GLY A 251 16.77 5.55 21.98
N ILE A 252 15.61 5.84 21.40
CA ILE A 252 15.44 6.92 20.44
C ILE A 252 15.59 8.26 21.18
N LYS A 253 16.50 9.11 20.71
CA LYS A 253 16.74 10.45 21.28
C LYS A 253 16.15 11.58 20.46
N ARG A 254 15.90 11.34 19.19
CA ARG A 254 15.32 12.30 18.24
C ARG A 254 14.34 11.58 17.34
N VAL A 255 13.29 12.30 16.97
CA VAL A 255 12.26 11.84 16.03
C VAL A 255 12.11 12.83 14.90
N LEU A 256 11.98 12.32 13.68
CA LEU A 256 11.45 13.04 12.54
C LEU A 256 9.94 12.81 12.50
N MET A 257 9.15 13.86 12.73
CA MET A 257 7.71 13.80 12.55
C MET A 257 7.38 14.18 11.11
N GLN A 258 6.71 13.29 10.39
CA GLN A 258 6.12 13.55 9.09
C GLN A 258 4.63 13.80 9.25
N VAL A 259 4.17 14.89 8.68
CA VAL A 259 2.76 15.30 8.61
C VAL A 259 2.35 15.20 7.14
N HIS A 260 1.29 14.43 6.89
CA HIS A 260 0.70 14.31 5.56
C HIS A 260 -0.64 15.05 5.53
N TRP A 261 -0.69 16.15 4.78
CA TRP A 261 -1.91 16.88 4.49
C TRP A 261 -2.51 16.45 3.16
N ASN A 262 -3.81 16.13 3.16
CA ASN A 262 -4.62 15.95 1.98
C ASN A 262 -5.52 17.18 1.79
N ASN A 263 -5.24 18.00 0.77
CA ASN A 263 -5.95 19.24 0.45
C ASN A 263 -6.68 19.10 -0.90
N PRO A 264 -7.77 18.30 -0.97
CA PRO A 264 -8.45 17.98 -2.23
C PRO A 264 -9.07 19.21 -2.90
N GLU A 265 -9.42 20.23 -2.13
CA GLU A 265 -9.95 21.51 -2.63
C GLU A 265 -8.86 22.45 -3.16
N MET A 266 -7.57 22.11 -2.97
CA MET A 266 -6.42 22.93 -3.37
C MET A 266 -6.51 24.36 -2.82
N ARG A 267 -6.97 24.50 -1.58
CA ARG A 267 -7.08 25.80 -0.91
C ARG A 267 -5.72 26.34 -0.50
N ASP A 268 -5.54 27.65 -0.58
CA ASP A 268 -4.31 28.35 -0.24
C ASP A 268 -4.38 29.07 1.11
N ASP A 269 -5.56 29.07 1.76
CA ASP A 269 -5.79 29.70 3.06
C ASP A 269 -5.73 28.73 4.25
N TYR A 270 -5.45 27.45 3.99
CA TYR A 270 -5.25 26.47 5.05
C TYR A 270 -3.89 26.63 5.74
N SER A 271 -3.91 26.53 7.06
CA SER A 271 -2.73 26.42 7.91
C SER A 271 -2.94 25.36 8.98
N ASP A 272 -1.86 24.80 9.51
CA ASP A 272 -1.91 23.71 10.48
C ASP A 272 -0.74 23.79 11.47
N SER A 273 -1.01 23.43 12.72
CA SER A 273 0.01 23.25 13.79
C SER A 273 -0.19 21.91 14.52
N SER A 274 -0.66 20.89 13.80
CA SER A 274 -0.93 19.56 14.35
C SER A 274 0.35 18.86 14.81
N GLY A 275 0.17 17.80 15.59
CA GLY A 275 1.26 17.02 16.15
C GLY A 275 0.78 15.81 16.96
N MET A 276 1.64 15.35 17.87
CA MET A 276 1.37 14.19 18.70
C MET A 276 1.81 14.40 20.15
N THR A 277 1.07 13.83 21.08
CA THR A 277 1.48 13.69 22.48
C THR A 277 1.97 12.28 22.73
N LEU A 278 3.21 12.18 23.21
CA LEU A 278 3.84 10.95 23.67
C LEU A 278 3.63 10.82 25.17
N HIS A 279 2.98 9.74 25.59
CA HIS A 279 2.83 9.37 26.99
C HIS A 279 3.92 8.36 27.34
N TYR A 280 4.85 8.73 28.23
CA TYR A 280 6.03 7.94 28.54
C TYR A 280 6.27 7.81 30.05
N THR A 281 6.94 6.75 30.47
CA THR A 281 7.17 6.44 31.89
C THR A 281 8.62 5.99 32.15
N PRO A 282 9.21 6.36 33.30
CA PRO A 282 10.51 5.82 33.72
C PRO A 282 10.41 4.36 34.18
N LYS A 283 9.20 3.86 34.46
CA LYS A 283 8.96 2.46 34.83
C LYS A 283 8.93 1.60 33.56
N LEU A 284 10.11 1.15 33.15
CA LEU A 284 10.27 0.34 31.94
C LEU A 284 9.40 -0.93 32.01
N ARG A 285 8.69 -1.19 30.91
CA ARG A 285 7.99 -2.47 30.69
C ARG A 285 9.03 -3.57 30.41
N PRO A 286 8.69 -4.85 30.59
CA PRO A 286 9.63 -5.96 30.41
C PRO A 286 10.31 -6.02 29.02
N ASN A 287 9.64 -5.53 27.97
CA ASN A 287 10.13 -5.60 26.60
C ASN A 287 10.16 -4.23 25.92
N SER A 288 11.14 -4.02 25.03
CA SER A 288 11.10 -2.93 24.06
C SER A 288 10.24 -3.34 22.86
N ALA A 289 9.40 -2.44 22.36
CA ALA A 289 8.64 -2.62 21.12
C ALA A 289 9.26 -1.81 19.98
N VAL A 290 9.10 -2.30 18.75
CA VAL A 290 9.49 -1.61 17.51
C VAL A 290 8.53 -1.99 16.39
N MET A 291 8.47 -1.19 15.32
CA MET A 291 7.75 -1.56 14.11
C MET A 291 8.69 -2.33 13.16
N LEU A 292 8.24 -3.50 12.71
CA LEU A 292 8.83 -4.28 11.63
C LEU A 292 8.05 -3.99 10.35
N MET A 293 8.75 -3.53 9.32
CA MET A 293 8.21 -3.30 7.98
C MET A 293 8.47 -4.54 7.10
N VAL A 294 7.44 -5.01 6.41
CA VAL A 294 7.50 -6.07 5.40
C VAL A 294 6.79 -5.61 4.13
N GLY A 295 7.06 -6.23 2.98
CA GLY A 295 6.36 -5.90 1.74
C GLY A 295 7.24 -5.86 0.50
N GLN A 296 6.71 -5.24 -0.57
CA GLN A 296 7.32 -5.16 -1.90
C GLN A 296 7.80 -3.74 -2.19
N TRP A 297 9.09 -3.61 -2.52
CA TRP A 297 9.73 -2.33 -2.86
C TRP A 297 9.74 -2.02 -4.36
N TYR A 298 9.33 -2.97 -5.21
CA TYR A 298 9.20 -2.77 -6.64
C TYR A 298 7.83 -3.19 -7.15
N LEU A 299 7.11 -2.24 -7.71
CA LEU A 299 5.81 -2.39 -8.34
C LEU A 299 5.87 -1.82 -9.74
N GLU A 300 5.21 -2.51 -10.66
CA GLU A 300 5.00 -2.10 -12.04
C GLU A 300 3.59 -2.55 -12.42
N ILE A 301 2.61 -1.74 -12.04
CA ILE A 301 1.17 -2.04 -12.17
C ILE A 301 0.70 -1.54 -13.53
N PRO A 302 0.35 -2.42 -14.49
CA PRO A 302 -0.10 -2.00 -15.81
C PRO A 302 -1.44 -1.25 -15.74
N PRO A 303 -1.72 -0.33 -16.69
CA PRO A 303 -3.02 0.32 -16.77
C PRO A 303 -4.14 -0.66 -17.19
N GLY A 304 -5.40 -0.30 -16.89
CA GLY A 304 -6.57 -1.01 -17.40
C GLY A 304 -6.87 -2.36 -16.73
N ARG A 305 -6.27 -2.65 -15.57
CA ARG A 305 -6.50 -3.93 -14.86
C ARG A 305 -7.62 -3.78 -13.83
N GLU A 306 -8.64 -4.63 -13.94
CA GLU A 306 -9.65 -4.77 -12.87
C GLU A 306 -9.04 -5.29 -11.57
N ARG A 307 -8.04 -6.17 -11.70
CA ARG A 307 -7.35 -6.80 -10.59
C ARG A 307 -5.92 -7.11 -10.98
N HIS A 308 -4.96 -6.63 -10.20
CA HIS A 308 -3.52 -6.89 -10.36
C HIS A 308 -2.96 -7.25 -8.98
N ALA A 309 -2.41 -8.46 -8.81
CA ALA A 309 -1.90 -8.91 -7.52
C ALA A 309 -0.38 -8.94 -7.52
N GLU A 310 0.21 -8.46 -6.43
CA GLU A 310 1.65 -8.51 -6.16
C GLU A 310 1.88 -9.19 -4.82
N SER A 311 3.07 -9.78 -4.65
CA SER A 311 3.45 -10.42 -3.40
C SER A 311 4.89 -10.16 -3.03
N ALA A 312 5.14 -10.17 -1.73
CA ALA A 312 6.46 -10.14 -1.13
C ALA A 312 6.56 -11.19 -0.03
N VAL A 313 7.75 -11.73 0.14
CA VAL A 313 8.02 -12.80 1.11
C VAL A 313 9.30 -12.47 1.86
N CYS A 314 9.18 -12.27 3.17
CA CYS A 314 10.31 -12.43 4.08
C CYS A 314 10.48 -13.94 4.29
N SER A 315 11.48 -14.54 3.65
CA SER A 315 11.62 -16.00 3.59
C SER A 315 12.10 -16.60 4.92
N LYS A 316 12.09 -17.93 5.02
CA LYS A 316 12.63 -18.67 6.19
C LYS A 316 14.09 -18.31 6.43
N GLU A 317 14.86 -18.18 5.36
CA GLU A 317 16.27 -17.78 5.42
C GLU A 317 16.41 -16.34 5.91
N ASP A 318 15.53 -15.43 5.48
CA ASP A 318 15.56 -14.03 5.91
C ASP A 318 15.18 -13.90 7.38
N THR A 319 14.12 -14.56 7.85
CA THR A 319 13.75 -14.53 9.27
C THR A 319 14.81 -15.19 10.14
N HIS A 320 15.42 -16.29 9.69
CA HIS A 320 16.55 -16.91 10.39
C HIS A 320 17.77 -15.97 10.48
N ARG A 321 18.00 -15.11 9.48
CA ARG A 321 19.08 -14.11 9.51
C ARG A 321 18.72 -12.87 10.33
N LEU A 322 17.44 -12.54 10.40
CA LEU A 322 16.94 -11.33 11.02
C LEU A 322 16.72 -11.48 12.53
N LEU A 323 16.27 -12.67 12.95
CA LEU A 323 15.81 -12.94 14.30
C LEU A 323 16.86 -13.71 15.10
N THR A 324 17.28 -13.16 16.24
CA THR A 324 18.14 -13.86 17.21
C THR A 324 17.34 -14.71 18.20
N GLY A 325 16.01 -14.55 18.22
CA GLY A 325 15.07 -15.27 19.06
C GLY A 325 13.63 -14.98 18.62
N PRO A 326 12.62 -15.60 19.27
CA PRO A 326 11.22 -15.39 18.93
C PRO A 326 10.79 -13.94 19.18
N ILE A 327 9.90 -13.42 18.35
CA ILE A 327 9.23 -12.13 18.54
C ILE A 327 7.71 -12.33 18.54
N LYS A 328 6.99 -11.38 19.12
CA LYS A 328 5.53 -11.39 19.21
C LYS A 328 4.95 -10.14 18.57
N ILE A 329 3.92 -10.31 17.76
CA ILE A 329 3.16 -9.24 17.12
C ILE A 329 1.98 -8.87 18.00
N VAL A 330 1.78 -7.57 18.26
CA VAL A 330 0.65 -7.05 19.05
C VAL A 330 -0.29 -6.18 18.25
N ARG A 331 0.20 -5.61 17.15
CA ARG A 331 -0.57 -4.72 16.30
C ARG A 331 -0.01 -4.76 14.90
N ALA A 332 -0.86 -4.61 13.89
CA ALA A 332 -0.43 -4.52 12.51
C ALA A 332 -1.26 -3.50 11.73
N LEU A 333 -0.71 -3.02 10.62
CA LEU A 333 -1.32 -2.08 9.70
C LEU A 333 -0.90 -2.44 8.26
N ASN A 334 -1.87 -2.43 7.36
CA ASN A 334 -1.68 -2.56 5.91
C ASN A 334 -1.48 -1.17 5.28
N HIS A 335 -0.70 -1.07 4.21
CA HIS A 335 -0.44 0.19 3.53
C HIS A 335 -0.15 0.03 2.02
N MET A 336 -1.06 0.60 1.24
CA MET A 336 -1.02 0.81 -0.21
C MET A 336 -1.64 2.17 -0.55
N HIS A 337 -1.44 2.70 -1.75
CA HIS A 337 -2.08 3.96 -2.18
C HIS A 337 -3.43 3.69 -2.89
N TYR A 338 -3.90 4.65 -3.69
CA TYR A 338 -5.28 4.71 -4.21
C TYR A 338 -5.70 3.58 -5.15
N LEU A 339 -4.77 2.81 -5.73
CA LEU A 339 -5.09 1.61 -6.50
C LEU A 339 -5.33 0.39 -5.60
N GLY A 340 -4.85 0.41 -4.35
CA GLY A 340 -4.98 -0.68 -3.40
C GLY A 340 -6.43 -1.05 -3.07
N ARG A 341 -6.76 -2.35 -3.05
CA ARG A 341 -8.12 -2.88 -2.81
C ARG A 341 -8.17 -4.06 -1.84
N GLU A 342 -7.13 -4.88 -1.80
CA GLU A 342 -7.02 -5.98 -0.84
C GLU A 342 -5.57 -6.07 -0.36
N GLU A 343 -5.34 -6.27 0.94
CA GLU A 343 -4.01 -6.60 1.46
C GLU A 343 -4.10 -7.63 2.59
N SER A 344 -3.20 -8.61 2.55
CA SER A 344 -3.09 -9.63 3.60
C SER A 344 -1.64 -9.88 4.00
N LEU A 345 -1.43 -10.03 5.31
CA LEU A 345 -0.18 -10.49 5.91
C LEU A 345 -0.38 -11.88 6.53
N GLU A 346 0.36 -12.86 6.03
CA GLU A 346 0.30 -14.26 6.44
C GLU A 346 1.59 -14.69 7.13
N ILE A 347 1.48 -15.42 8.24
CA ILE A 347 2.62 -16.15 8.83
C ILE A 347 2.53 -17.62 8.39
N ILE A 348 3.61 -18.12 7.81
CA ILE A 348 3.72 -19.49 7.31
C ILE A 348 4.82 -20.21 8.08
N ARG A 349 4.48 -21.33 8.69
CA ARG A 349 5.43 -22.20 9.42
C ARG A 349 5.32 -23.61 8.85
N ASN A 350 6.45 -24.20 8.49
CA ASN A 350 6.48 -25.53 7.86
C ASN A 350 5.52 -25.65 6.66
N GLU A 351 5.55 -24.65 5.76
CA GLU A 351 4.75 -24.58 4.52
C GLU A 351 3.23 -24.50 4.73
N LYS A 352 2.78 -24.32 5.96
CA LYS A 352 1.37 -24.10 6.30
C LYS A 352 1.19 -22.70 6.86
N ARG A 353 0.18 -21.99 6.36
CA ARG A 353 -0.25 -20.74 6.99
C ARG A 353 -0.79 -21.05 8.38
N ILE A 354 -0.16 -20.48 9.40
CA ILE A 354 -0.59 -20.62 10.79
C ILE A 354 -1.49 -19.47 11.24
N ALA A 355 -1.37 -18.30 10.62
CA ALA A 355 -2.17 -17.13 10.95
C ALA A 355 -2.26 -16.13 9.79
N TYR A 356 -3.36 -15.37 9.78
CA TYR A 356 -3.41 -14.05 9.18
C TYR A 356 -3.08 -13.03 10.27
N VAL A 357 -2.04 -12.22 10.07
CA VAL A 357 -1.76 -11.04 10.91
C VAL A 357 -2.77 -9.95 10.56
N THR A 358 -2.98 -9.73 9.26
CA THR A 358 -4.03 -8.89 8.69
C THR A 358 -4.64 -9.62 7.49
N ASN A 359 -5.92 -9.39 7.25
CA ASN A 359 -6.61 -9.89 6.06
C ASN A 359 -7.74 -8.93 5.68
N GLU A 360 -7.38 -7.92 4.90
CA GLU A 360 -8.26 -6.82 4.56
C GLU A 360 -8.73 -6.97 3.11
N THR A 361 -9.88 -7.60 2.94
CA THR A 361 -10.50 -7.88 1.63
C THR A 361 -11.15 -6.66 0.98
N THR A 362 -11.15 -5.52 1.68
CA THR A 362 -11.75 -4.26 1.25
C THR A 362 -10.91 -3.10 1.79
N TYR A 363 -9.64 -3.07 1.39
CA TYR A 363 -8.68 -2.04 1.73
C TYR A 363 -9.05 -0.68 1.10
N SER A 364 -8.74 0.39 1.81
CA SER A 364 -8.92 1.76 1.36
C SER A 364 -7.83 2.63 1.97
N TYR A 365 -7.14 3.39 1.12
CA TYR A 365 -6.03 4.27 1.51
C TYR A 365 -6.45 5.32 2.55
N ASP A 366 -7.67 5.87 2.41
CA ASP A 366 -8.22 6.88 3.32
C ASP A 366 -8.77 6.29 4.63
N ARG A 367 -8.68 4.96 4.80
CA ARG A 367 -9.20 4.23 5.97
C ARG A 367 -8.19 3.22 6.51
N PRO A 368 -6.95 3.64 6.82
CA PRO A 368 -5.95 2.74 7.35
C PRO A 368 -6.39 2.20 8.71
N LYS A 369 -6.48 0.88 8.81
CA LYS A 369 -6.98 0.19 9.99
C LYS A 369 -5.85 -0.51 10.72
N PHE A 370 -5.66 -0.13 11.98
CA PHE A 370 -4.84 -0.94 12.87
C PHE A 370 -5.59 -2.16 13.37
N VAL A 371 -4.99 -3.33 13.19
CA VAL A 371 -5.46 -4.59 13.75
C VAL A 371 -4.72 -4.84 15.06
N THR A 372 -5.45 -4.97 16.16
CA THR A 372 -4.88 -5.41 17.45
C THR A 372 -4.85 -6.94 17.50
N ILE A 373 -3.72 -7.51 17.88
CA ILE A 373 -3.48 -8.95 17.92
C ILE A 373 -3.40 -9.36 19.38
N SER A 374 -4.47 -10.00 19.85
CA SER A 374 -4.62 -10.45 21.23
C SER A 374 -5.21 -11.87 21.25
N PRO A 375 -4.51 -12.87 21.82
CA PRO A 375 -3.17 -12.78 22.41
C PRO A 375 -2.08 -12.45 21.37
N PRO A 376 -0.90 -11.93 21.79
CA PRO A 376 0.18 -11.63 20.86
C PRO A 376 0.61 -12.87 20.06
N LEU A 377 0.81 -12.70 18.75
CA LEU A 377 1.17 -13.80 17.83
C LEU A 377 2.70 -13.96 17.76
N GLU A 378 3.22 -15.14 18.06
CA GLU A 378 4.66 -15.42 18.01
C GLU A 378 5.16 -15.80 16.61
N ILE A 379 6.24 -15.14 16.18
CA ILE A 379 7.06 -15.47 15.00
C ILE A 379 8.39 -16.05 15.49
N GLN A 380 8.81 -17.16 14.90
CA GLN A 380 10.07 -17.84 15.19
C GLN A 380 11.08 -17.64 14.05
N PRO A 381 12.40 -17.66 14.33
CA PRO A 381 13.41 -17.79 13.28
C PRO A 381 13.09 -19.01 12.39
N GLY A 382 13.00 -18.81 11.08
CA GLY A 382 12.63 -19.85 10.12
C GLY A 382 11.15 -19.87 9.69
N ASP A 383 10.30 -18.99 10.23
CA ASP A 383 8.98 -18.73 9.67
C ASP A 383 9.08 -17.88 8.40
N GLU A 384 8.04 -17.88 7.56
CA GLU A 384 7.90 -16.92 6.45
C GLU A 384 6.82 -15.90 6.78
N ILE A 385 7.04 -14.66 6.38
CA ILE A 385 6.03 -13.59 6.42
C ILE A 385 5.71 -13.22 4.98
N LYS A 386 4.48 -13.50 4.55
CA LYS A 386 4.02 -13.23 3.19
C LYS A 386 3.06 -12.05 3.18
N THR A 387 3.38 -11.04 2.38
CA THR A 387 2.51 -9.90 2.07
C THR A 387 1.91 -10.10 0.68
N THR A 388 0.60 -9.95 0.55
CA THR A 388 -0.09 -9.98 -0.74
C THR A 388 -0.92 -8.72 -0.89
N CYS A 389 -0.71 -7.97 -1.96
CA CYS A 389 -1.39 -6.72 -2.27
C CYS A 389 -2.16 -6.87 -3.58
N VAL A 390 -3.36 -6.31 -3.65
CA VAL A 390 -4.21 -6.36 -4.83
C VAL A 390 -4.64 -4.95 -5.21
N PHE A 391 -4.39 -4.60 -6.46
CA PHE A 391 -4.62 -3.28 -7.03
C PHE A 391 -5.70 -3.32 -8.12
N LYS A 392 -6.41 -2.20 -8.28
CA LYS A 392 -7.36 -1.94 -9.39
C LYS A 392 -6.93 -0.71 -10.17
N SER A 393 -6.40 -0.90 -11.37
CA SER A 393 -5.91 0.15 -12.27
C SER A 393 -6.80 0.40 -13.50
N LYS A 394 -8.04 -0.09 -13.49
CA LYS A 394 -9.01 0.00 -14.62
C LYS A 394 -9.06 1.38 -15.29
N ASN A 395 -9.05 2.44 -14.48
CA ASN A 395 -9.21 3.82 -14.95
C ASN A 395 -7.87 4.54 -15.23
N LYS A 396 -6.73 3.90 -14.99
CA LYS A 396 -5.41 4.48 -15.28
C LYS A 396 -5.08 4.29 -16.75
N LYS A 397 -4.49 5.32 -17.38
CA LYS A 397 -4.01 5.31 -18.77
C LYS A 397 -2.53 4.95 -18.91
N LYS A 398 -1.78 5.01 -17.80
CA LYS A 398 -0.33 4.77 -17.73
C LYS A 398 -0.03 3.75 -16.63
N THR A 399 1.09 3.05 -16.77
CA THR A 399 1.64 2.17 -15.73
C THR A 399 1.90 2.99 -14.47
N THR A 400 1.55 2.42 -13.32
CA THR A 400 1.83 2.99 -12.00
C THR A 400 2.99 2.21 -11.38
N PHE A 401 4.02 2.91 -10.93
CA PHE A 401 5.22 2.30 -10.36
C PHE A 401 5.24 2.42 -8.83
N SER A 402 6.17 1.70 -8.19
CA SER A 402 6.51 1.98 -6.80
C SER A 402 6.95 3.42 -6.63
N GLY A 403 6.40 4.10 -5.62
CA GLY A 403 6.78 5.47 -5.31
C GLY A 403 6.11 5.96 -4.04
N ARG A 404 6.43 7.20 -3.66
CA ARG A 404 5.97 7.81 -2.41
C ARG A 404 4.78 8.74 -2.62
N GLY A 405 4.50 9.17 -3.85
CA GLY A 405 3.34 9.99 -4.15
C GLY A 405 2.05 9.19 -4.11
N THR A 406 0.93 9.82 -3.77
CA THR A 406 -0.41 9.22 -3.82
C THR A 406 -0.80 8.70 -5.21
N SER A 407 -0.20 9.24 -6.26
CA SER A 407 -0.35 8.77 -7.65
C SER A 407 0.52 7.56 -8.01
N ASP A 408 1.56 7.28 -7.20
CA ASP A 408 2.38 6.07 -7.27
C ASP A 408 1.74 4.98 -6.40
N GLU A 409 2.42 3.84 -6.22
CA GLU A 409 1.93 2.77 -5.34
C GLU A 409 2.93 2.24 -4.33
N MET A 410 2.38 1.64 -3.28
CA MET A 410 3.10 0.89 -2.25
C MET A 410 2.42 -0.45 -1.95
N CYS A 411 3.17 -1.37 -1.36
CA CYS A 411 2.68 -2.65 -0.87
C CYS A 411 3.46 -2.99 0.39
N LEU A 412 3.04 -2.44 1.52
CA LEU A 412 3.79 -2.48 2.79
C LEU A 412 2.90 -2.91 3.95
N GLY A 413 3.36 -3.91 4.70
CA GLY A 413 2.82 -4.29 5.99
C GLY A 413 3.69 -3.77 7.13
N PHE A 414 3.03 -3.23 8.15
CA PHE A 414 3.68 -2.73 9.36
C PHE A 414 3.22 -3.54 10.56
N MET A 415 4.16 -4.05 11.36
CA MET A 415 3.87 -4.87 12.53
C MET A 415 4.58 -4.33 13.76
N VAL A 416 3.83 -4.01 14.83
CA VAL A 416 4.43 -3.69 16.13
C VAL A 416 4.79 -5.00 16.81
N VAL A 417 6.08 -5.18 17.06
CA VAL A 417 6.69 -6.43 17.54
C VAL A 417 7.55 -6.19 18.77
N PHE A 418 7.67 -7.22 19.62
CA PHE A 418 8.55 -7.26 20.80
C PHE A 418 9.05 -8.69 21.06
N PRO A 419 10.19 -8.91 21.74
CA PRO A 419 11.17 -7.91 22.16
C PRO A 419 11.97 -7.38 20.95
N ALA A 420 12.14 -6.06 20.87
CA ALA A 420 12.88 -5.42 19.79
C ALA A 420 14.36 -5.85 19.74
N GLU A 421 14.90 -6.28 20.86
CA GLU A 421 16.27 -6.81 21.02
C GLU A 421 16.50 -8.07 20.19
N ASN A 422 15.44 -8.80 19.82
CA ASN A 422 15.54 -9.99 18.96
C ASN A 422 15.59 -9.67 17.46
N LEU A 423 15.48 -8.39 17.06
CA LEU A 423 15.49 -7.95 15.66
C LEU A 423 16.81 -7.28 15.29
N LEU A 424 17.55 -7.88 14.36
CA LEU A 424 18.79 -7.30 13.81
C LEU A 424 18.54 -6.23 12.74
N SER A 425 17.33 -6.14 12.20
CA SER A 425 16.87 -5.11 11.26
C SER A 425 15.37 -4.90 11.43
N ARG A 426 14.92 -3.68 11.11
CA ARG A 426 13.51 -3.25 11.23
C ARG A 426 12.74 -3.37 9.91
N THR A 427 13.38 -3.92 8.88
CA THR A 427 12.79 -4.16 7.56
C THR A 427 13.11 -5.59 7.10
N CYS A 428 12.10 -6.30 6.61
CA CYS A 428 12.25 -7.56 5.88
C CYS A 428 11.33 -7.57 4.65
N ALA A 429 11.88 -7.19 3.51
CA ALA A 429 11.09 -6.91 2.32
C ALA A 429 11.82 -7.38 1.05
N THR A 430 11.10 -7.41 -0.06
CA THR A 430 11.65 -7.86 -1.34
C THR A 430 11.65 -6.75 -2.38
N TRP A 431 12.55 -6.86 -3.36
CA TRP A 431 12.50 -6.13 -4.61
C TRP A 431 12.28 -7.15 -5.73
N ARG A 432 11.09 -7.17 -6.32
CA ARG A 432 10.60 -8.30 -7.13
C ARG A 432 10.78 -9.62 -6.37
N SER A 433 11.54 -10.57 -6.92
CA SER A 433 11.88 -11.85 -6.29
C SER A 433 13.12 -11.81 -5.39
N LEU A 434 13.81 -10.67 -5.30
CA LEU A 434 15.06 -10.55 -4.53
C LEU A 434 14.78 -10.14 -3.09
N SER A 435 15.36 -10.85 -2.13
CA SER A 435 15.40 -10.47 -0.72
C SER A 435 16.30 -9.25 -0.54
N LEU A 436 15.75 -8.16 0.01
CA LEU A 436 16.55 -7.00 0.37
C LEU A 436 17.51 -7.32 1.51
N THR A 437 17.11 -8.17 2.46
CA THR A 437 17.99 -8.64 3.54
C THR A 437 19.25 -9.28 2.98
N LYS A 438 19.09 -10.16 1.98
CA LYS A 438 20.21 -10.81 1.29
C LYS A 438 21.05 -9.79 0.51
N LEU A 439 20.41 -8.90 -0.24
CA LEU A 439 21.10 -7.88 -1.04
C LEU A 439 21.96 -6.92 -0.21
N TYR A 440 21.55 -6.60 1.03
CA TYR A 440 22.28 -5.69 1.91
C TYR A 440 23.32 -6.37 2.81
N ARG A 441 23.14 -7.65 3.14
CA ARG A 441 23.99 -8.36 4.14
C ARG A 441 24.96 -9.37 3.54
N ASP A 442 24.64 -9.98 2.40
CA ASP A 442 25.55 -10.94 1.77
C ASP A 442 26.60 -10.19 0.95
N LEU A 443 27.84 -10.70 0.94
CA LEU A 443 28.91 -10.16 0.09
C LEU A 443 28.68 -10.48 -1.40
N ASN A 444 28.03 -11.61 -1.70
CA ASN A 444 27.79 -12.09 -3.05
C ASN A 444 26.35 -12.58 -3.24
N PRO A 445 25.35 -11.70 -3.04
CA PRO A 445 23.94 -12.06 -3.15
C PRO A 445 23.64 -12.57 -4.56
N TYR A 446 23.07 -13.76 -4.66
CA TYR A 446 22.66 -14.36 -5.93
C TYR A 446 23.82 -14.53 -6.94
N GLY A 447 25.06 -14.68 -6.46
CA GLY A 447 26.25 -14.82 -7.30
C GLY A 447 26.73 -13.49 -7.92
N CYS A 448 26.21 -12.36 -7.46
CA CYS A 448 26.66 -11.03 -7.83
C CYS A 448 27.18 -10.23 -6.62
N ASN A 449 28.47 -9.86 -6.60
CA ASN A 449 28.97 -8.84 -5.67
C ASN A 449 28.64 -7.46 -6.24
N ILE A 450 27.50 -6.91 -5.82
CA ILE A 450 26.93 -5.67 -6.35
C ILE A 450 27.89 -4.49 -6.17
N THR A 451 28.54 -4.39 -5.00
CA THR A 451 29.47 -3.30 -4.69
C THR A 451 30.66 -3.30 -5.64
N ASN A 452 31.28 -4.47 -5.84
CA ASN A 452 32.39 -4.61 -6.79
C ASN A 452 31.92 -4.39 -8.23
N PHE A 453 30.71 -4.84 -8.56
CA PHE A 453 30.15 -4.71 -9.91
C PHE A 453 29.90 -3.25 -10.33
N PHE A 454 29.50 -2.39 -9.39
CA PHE A 454 29.35 -0.96 -9.67
C PHE A 454 30.69 -0.22 -9.81
N ASN A 455 31.79 -0.80 -9.34
CA ASN A 455 33.12 -0.25 -9.54
C ASN A 455 33.70 -0.76 -10.88
N LEU A 456 33.56 0.04 -11.95
CA LEU A 456 34.03 -0.32 -13.29
C LEU A 456 35.55 -0.51 -13.42
N SER A 457 36.33 -0.04 -12.43
CA SER A 457 37.78 -0.29 -12.36
C SER A 457 38.12 -1.60 -11.65
N HIS A 458 37.15 -2.26 -11.02
CA HIS A 458 37.36 -3.51 -10.31
C HIS A 458 37.75 -4.64 -11.28
N PRO A 459 38.71 -5.54 -10.93
CA PRO A 459 39.15 -6.64 -11.80
C PRO A 459 38.03 -7.56 -12.32
N ASP A 460 36.92 -7.67 -11.57
CA ASP A 460 35.77 -8.49 -11.98
C ASP A 460 34.90 -7.83 -13.05
N THR A 461 34.90 -6.49 -13.13
CA THR A 461 34.01 -5.73 -14.03
C THR A 461 34.75 -5.05 -15.17
N ARG A 462 36.00 -4.64 -14.93
CA ARG A 462 36.87 -4.00 -15.91
C ARG A 462 36.98 -4.80 -17.23
N PRO A 463 37.18 -6.14 -17.22
CA PRO A 463 37.24 -6.91 -18.47
C PRO A 463 35.93 -6.92 -19.24
N LEU A 464 34.78 -6.85 -18.55
CA LEU A 464 33.47 -6.78 -19.20
C LEU A 464 33.29 -5.45 -19.92
N LEU A 465 33.68 -4.34 -19.26
CA LEU A 465 33.67 -3.02 -19.87
C LEU A 465 34.61 -2.95 -21.08
N GLU A 466 35.85 -3.42 -20.95
CA GLU A 466 36.82 -3.38 -22.06
C GLU A 466 36.37 -4.20 -23.27
N LYS A 467 35.77 -5.38 -23.04
CA LYS A 467 35.16 -6.16 -24.12
C LYS A 467 34.07 -5.37 -24.84
N LEU A 468 33.19 -4.70 -24.10
CA LEU A 468 32.14 -3.87 -24.67
C LEU A 468 32.71 -2.66 -25.41
N GLU A 469 33.68 -1.94 -24.84
CA GLU A 469 34.28 -0.75 -25.47
C GLU A 469 35.03 -1.07 -26.77
N ASN A 470 35.65 -2.24 -26.86
CA ASN A 470 36.39 -2.66 -28.05
C ASN A 470 35.50 -3.12 -29.21
N ASN A 471 34.28 -3.60 -28.92
CA ASN A 471 33.42 -4.26 -29.92
C ASN A 471 32.10 -3.52 -30.16
N CYS A 472 31.66 -2.66 -29.24
CA CYS A 472 30.38 -1.98 -29.29
C CYS A 472 30.56 -0.47 -29.37
N LYS A 473 29.58 0.18 -30.02
CA LYS A 473 29.43 1.64 -30.02
C LYS A 473 28.09 2.00 -29.40
N PRO A 474 28.03 2.91 -28.43
CA PRO A 474 26.78 3.24 -27.75
C PRO A 474 25.82 3.93 -28.74
N PHE A 475 24.53 3.54 -28.70
CA PHE A 475 23.47 4.12 -29.54
C PHE A 475 23.77 4.17 -31.06
N SER A 476 24.58 3.24 -31.56
CA SER A 476 24.99 3.13 -32.97
C SER A 476 24.39 1.86 -33.60
N ILE A 477 24.65 1.64 -34.90
CA ILE A 477 24.33 0.35 -35.56
C ILE A 477 24.91 -0.83 -34.76
N CYS A 478 24.12 -1.89 -34.60
CA CYS A 478 24.59 -3.12 -33.98
C CYS A 478 25.58 -3.82 -34.90
N LEU A 479 26.84 -3.93 -34.46
CA LEU A 479 27.87 -4.71 -35.14
C LEU A 479 27.72 -6.19 -34.77
N GLU A 480 28.05 -7.10 -35.69
CA GLU A 480 27.90 -8.54 -35.43
C GLU A 480 28.82 -9.01 -34.29
N GLU A 481 30.04 -8.47 -34.20
CA GLU A 481 30.95 -8.69 -33.08
C GLU A 481 30.39 -8.15 -31.75
N CYS A 482 29.74 -6.98 -31.77
CA CYS A 482 29.08 -6.43 -30.58
C CYS A 482 27.97 -7.34 -30.09
N LYS A 483 27.18 -7.90 -31.01
CA LYS A 483 26.03 -8.76 -30.71
C LYS A 483 26.44 -10.02 -29.94
N GLU A 484 27.53 -10.67 -30.34
CA GLU A 484 28.07 -11.84 -29.65
C GLU A 484 28.67 -11.47 -28.29
N VAL A 485 29.40 -10.34 -28.20
CA VAL A 485 29.94 -9.84 -26.93
C VAL A 485 28.82 -9.49 -25.95
N VAL A 486 27.76 -8.81 -26.38
CA VAL A 486 26.60 -8.48 -25.55
C VAL A 486 25.92 -9.75 -25.04
N LYS A 487 25.74 -10.77 -25.89
CA LYS A 487 25.21 -12.08 -25.47
C LYS A 487 26.09 -12.75 -24.41
N GLU A 488 27.41 -12.66 -24.55
CA GLU A 488 28.36 -13.19 -23.57
C GLU A 488 28.27 -12.45 -22.23
N VAL A 489 28.41 -11.11 -22.26
CA VAL A 489 28.44 -10.26 -21.06
C VAL A 489 27.12 -10.36 -20.27
N ARG A 490 25.97 -10.48 -20.95
CA ARG A 490 24.66 -10.67 -20.29
C ARG A 490 24.49 -11.98 -19.53
N LYS A 491 25.37 -12.97 -19.73
CA LYS A 491 25.38 -14.20 -18.93
C LYS A 491 25.94 -13.97 -17.53
N HIS A 492 26.59 -12.82 -17.29
CA HIS A 492 27.11 -12.49 -15.98
C HIS A 492 25.97 -12.44 -14.94
N PRO A 493 26.13 -13.03 -13.74
CA PRO A 493 25.08 -13.05 -12.73
C PRO A 493 24.49 -11.68 -12.43
N CYS A 494 25.33 -10.63 -12.33
CA CYS A 494 24.89 -9.25 -12.10
C CYS A 494 24.07 -8.61 -13.23
N LEU A 495 24.00 -9.23 -14.42
CA LEU A 495 23.29 -8.72 -15.60
C LEU A 495 22.12 -9.61 -16.03
N SER A 496 21.83 -10.64 -15.24
CA SER A 496 20.83 -11.65 -15.56
C SER A 496 19.69 -11.68 -14.54
N GLY A 497 18.52 -12.17 -14.97
CA GLY A 497 17.34 -12.32 -14.11
C GLY A 497 16.90 -11.01 -13.44
N ASP A 498 16.35 -11.12 -12.24
CA ASP A 498 15.94 -9.94 -11.47
C ASP A 498 17.13 -9.18 -10.88
N VAL A 499 18.30 -9.81 -10.69
CA VAL A 499 19.53 -9.13 -10.26
C VAL A 499 19.94 -8.09 -11.29
N GLY A 500 19.97 -8.47 -12.58
CA GLY A 500 20.25 -7.54 -13.67
C GLY A 500 19.29 -6.36 -13.71
N LYS A 501 17.98 -6.61 -13.54
CA LYS A 501 16.97 -5.53 -13.48
C LYS A 501 17.20 -4.61 -12.28
N TYR A 502 17.57 -5.17 -11.13
CA TYR A 502 17.89 -4.40 -9.93
C TYR A 502 19.11 -3.51 -10.13
N ILE A 503 20.17 -4.02 -10.78
CA ILE A 503 21.36 -3.24 -11.14
C ILE A 503 20.99 -2.08 -12.07
N VAL A 504 20.22 -2.33 -13.13
CA VAL A 504 19.78 -1.27 -14.05
C VAL A 504 18.92 -0.23 -13.32
N HIS A 505 18.00 -0.68 -12.47
CA HIS A 505 17.15 0.19 -11.66
C HIS A 505 17.99 1.09 -10.72
N ARG A 506 18.95 0.51 -9.99
CA ARG A 506 19.88 1.27 -9.15
C ARG A 506 20.72 2.25 -9.96
N ALA A 507 21.26 1.81 -11.09
CA ALA A 507 22.10 2.64 -11.95
C ALA A 507 21.36 3.88 -12.47
N ALA A 508 20.09 3.73 -12.84
CA ALA A 508 19.25 4.84 -13.30
C ALA A 508 19.02 5.92 -12.22
N GLN A 509 19.20 5.58 -10.95
CA GLN A 509 19.08 6.51 -9.81
C GLN A 509 20.42 7.15 -9.42
N MET A 510 21.55 6.73 -10.01
CA MET A 510 22.87 7.29 -9.72
C MET A 510 23.08 8.55 -10.57
N PHE A 511 23.08 9.72 -9.93
CA PHE A 511 23.16 11.03 -10.61
C PHE A 511 24.51 11.35 -11.27
N ASN A 512 25.59 10.62 -10.95
CA ASN A 512 26.91 10.77 -11.56
C ASN A 512 27.70 9.46 -11.48
N GLY A 513 27.99 8.84 -12.62
CA GLY A 513 28.88 7.68 -12.70
C GLY A 513 29.13 7.27 -14.15
N ASP A 514 30.19 6.50 -14.39
CA ASP A 514 30.50 5.91 -15.69
C ASP A 514 29.60 4.70 -16.04
N PHE A 515 28.75 4.28 -15.11
CA PHE A 515 27.89 3.10 -15.26
C PHE A 515 26.78 3.25 -16.33
N PRO A 516 26.13 4.41 -16.52
CA PRO A 516 25.26 4.65 -17.67
C PRO A 516 25.97 4.44 -19.01
N ARG A 517 27.27 4.76 -19.12
CA ARG A 517 28.07 4.48 -20.32
C ARG A 517 28.21 2.96 -20.51
N PHE A 518 28.56 2.22 -19.45
CA PHE A 518 28.59 0.76 -19.49
C PHE A 518 27.25 0.16 -19.96
N LEU A 519 26.13 0.64 -19.42
CA LEU A 519 24.79 0.20 -19.85
C LEU A 519 24.48 0.57 -21.30
N SER A 520 24.87 1.75 -21.77
CA SER A 520 24.65 2.18 -23.16
C SER A 520 25.36 1.27 -24.18
N LEU A 521 26.57 0.78 -23.85
CA LEU A 521 27.29 -0.19 -24.66
C LEU A 521 26.63 -1.58 -24.61
N LEU A 522 26.18 -2.00 -23.43
CA LEU A 522 25.47 -3.27 -23.25
C LEU A 522 24.13 -3.33 -23.99
N GLN A 523 23.51 -2.17 -24.25
CA GLN A 523 22.22 -2.02 -24.91
C GLN A 523 22.34 -1.76 -26.43
N SER A 524 23.55 -1.63 -26.98
CA SER A 524 23.80 -1.28 -28.38
C SER A 524 23.12 -2.20 -29.41
N CYS A 525 22.81 -3.44 -29.06
CA CYS A 525 22.27 -4.45 -29.97
C CYS A 525 20.86 -4.96 -29.58
N ASP A 526 20.17 -4.28 -28.65
CA ASP A 526 18.90 -4.78 -28.11
C ASP A 526 17.80 -4.97 -29.17
N VAL A 527 17.69 -4.02 -30.10
CA VAL A 527 16.65 -4.03 -31.13
C VAL A 527 16.87 -5.18 -32.11
N GLU A 528 18.09 -5.34 -32.60
CA GLU A 528 18.47 -6.39 -33.56
C GLU A 528 18.35 -7.77 -32.93
N MET A 529 18.79 -7.93 -31.67
CA MET A 529 18.65 -9.19 -30.95
C MET A 529 17.18 -9.59 -30.70
N LEU A 530 16.27 -8.61 -30.52
CA LEU A 530 14.83 -8.87 -30.42
C LEU A 530 14.24 -9.29 -31.77
N LYS A 531 14.63 -8.62 -32.86
CA LYS A 531 14.22 -8.98 -34.23
C LYS A 531 14.63 -10.42 -34.57
N ASP A 532 15.88 -10.78 -34.31
CA ASP A 532 16.38 -12.14 -34.53
C ASP A 532 15.55 -13.20 -33.79
N LYS A 533 15.25 -12.95 -32.50
CA LYS A 533 14.42 -13.86 -31.70
C LYS A 533 13.01 -13.98 -32.26
N GLN A 534 12.43 -12.90 -32.78
CA GLN A 534 11.12 -12.93 -33.40
C GLN A 534 11.14 -13.71 -34.72
N VAL A 535 12.15 -13.50 -35.56
CA VAL A 535 12.36 -14.28 -36.80
C VAL A 535 12.53 -15.76 -36.47
N GLN A 536 13.38 -16.10 -35.49
CA GLN A 536 13.60 -17.48 -35.07
C GLN A 536 12.33 -18.15 -34.52
N ARG A 537 11.46 -17.40 -33.80
CA ARG A 537 10.15 -17.91 -33.37
C ARG A 537 9.23 -18.18 -34.56
N LEU A 538 9.21 -17.30 -35.55
CA LEU A 538 8.40 -17.47 -36.76
C LEU A 538 8.88 -18.65 -37.61
N THR A 539 10.20 -18.85 -37.76
CA THR A 539 10.75 -20.00 -38.49
C THR A 539 10.48 -21.32 -37.77
N ASN A 540 10.65 -21.37 -36.44
CA ASN A 540 10.38 -22.57 -35.66
C ASN A 540 8.89 -22.94 -35.64
N ASN A 541 8.00 -21.94 -35.63
CA ASN A 541 6.56 -22.17 -35.76
C ASN A 541 6.18 -22.71 -37.14
N ASN A 542 6.83 -22.23 -38.21
CA ASN A 542 6.64 -22.75 -39.56
C ASN A 542 7.16 -24.20 -39.70
N GLU A 543 8.28 -24.55 -39.08
CA GLU A 543 8.78 -25.94 -39.05
C GLU A 543 7.85 -26.87 -38.26
N SER A 544 7.22 -26.40 -37.18
CA SER A 544 6.22 -27.18 -36.42
C SER A 544 4.87 -27.37 -37.13
N SER A 545 4.61 -26.62 -38.20
CA SER A 545 3.43 -26.80 -39.07
C SER A 545 3.68 -27.71 -40.29
N GLY A 546 4.89 -28.28 -40.39
CA GLY A 546 5.32 -29.15 -41.49
C GLY A 546 4.91 -30.63 -41.34
N SER A 547 3.61 -30.93 -41.31
CA SER A 547 3.10 -32.25 -41.76
C SER A 547 1.62 -32.18 -42.17
N VAL A 548 1.32 -31.49 -43.27
CA VAL A 548 0.07 -31.74 -44.00
C VAL A 548 0.43 -32.29 -45.37
N SER A 549 0.09 -33.56 -45.56
CA SER A 549 0.22 -34.32 -46.81
C SER A 549 -0.28 -33.52 -48.03
N PRO A 550 0.41 -33.56 -49.19
CA PRO A 550 0.03 -32.83 -50.39
C PRO A 550 -1.25 -33.33 -51.08
N ARG A 551 -2.04 -34.20 -50.42
CA ARG A 551 -3.34 -34.68 -50.94
C ARG A 551 -4.54 -33.79 -50.66
N ARG A 552 -4.46 -32.81 -49.74
CA ARG A 552 -5.62 -31.95 -49.40
C ARG A 552 -5.70 -30.62 -50.18
N HIS A 553 -4.64 -30.20 -50.86
CA HIS A 553 -4.68 -28.97 -51.66
C HIS A 553 -5.37 -29.13 -53.02
N LEU A 554 -5.49 -30.35 -53.55
CA LEU A 554 -6.18 -30.60 -54.82
C LEU A 554 -7.72 -30.62 -54.66
N GLU A 555 -8.25 -31.07 -53.51
CA GLU A 555 -9.70 -31.12 -53.28
C GLU A 555 -10.31 -29.74 -52.94
N LEU A 556 -9.54 -28.85 -52.30
CA LEU A 556 -9.98 -27.48 -52.00
C LEU A 556 -9.97 -26.56 -53.22
N ILE A 557 -9.02 -26.74 -54.15
CA ILE A 557 -8.98 -25.96 -55.41
C ILE A 557 -10.12 -26.38 -56.35
N VAL A 558 -10.45 -27.69 -56.41
CA VAL A 558 -11.60 -28.18 -57.19
C VAL A 558 -12.93 -27.72 -56.58
N SER A 559 -13.03 -27.65 -55.25
CA SER A 559 -14.23 -27.13 -54.57
C SER A 559 -14.41 -25.62 -54.75
N PHE A 560 -13.33 -24.83 -54.77
CA PHE A 560 -13.41 -23.39 -55.00
C PHE A 560 -13.77 -23.05 -56.46
N LEU A 561 -13.22 -23.79 -57.43
CA LEU A 561 -13.54 -23.60 -58.85
C LEU A 561 -14.99 -23.98 -59.19
N CYS A 562 -15.56 -25.01 -58.55
CA CYS A 562 -16.99 -25.34 -58.71
C CYS A 562 -17.93 -24.30 -58.12
N VAL A 563 -17.57 -23.65 -57.00
CA VAL A 563 -18.42 -22.61 -56.38
C VAL A 563 -18.38 -21.30 -57.15
N THR A 564 -17.25 -20.93 -57.77
CA THR A 564 -17.19 -19.73 -58.64
C THR A 564 -17.87 -19.91 -60.01
N LEU A 565 -18.04 -21.14 -60.52
CA LEU A 565 -18.75 -21.36 -61.79
C LEU A 565 -20.29 -21.36 -61.64
N ILE A 566 -20.83 -21.60 -60.43
CA ILE A 566 -22.27 -21.60 -60.15
C ILE A 566 -22.80 -20.17 -59.90
N LEU A 567 -21.93 -19.19 -59.65
CA LEU A 567 -22.31 -17.78 -59.43
C LEU A 567 -22.18 -16.90 -60.69
N LEU A 568 -21.87 -17.48 -61.86
CA LEU A 568 -21.72 -16.78 -63.14
C LEU A 568 -22.61 -17.36 -64.26
N ILE A 569 -23.75 -17.98 -63.91
CA ILE A 569 -24.89 -18.25 -64.82
C ILE A 569 -26.11 -17.52 -64.31
#